data_AF-A0A3B0VDM8-F1
#
_entry.id   AF-A0A3B0VDM8-F1
#
_cell.length_a   1.000
_cell.length_b   1.000
_cell.length_c   1.000
_cell.angle_alpha   90.00
_cell.angle_beta   90.00
_cell.angle_gamma   90.00
#
_symmetry.space_group_name_H-M   'P 1'
#
loop_
_entity.id
_entity.type
_entity.pdbx_description
1 polymer ?
#
loop_
_entity_poly.entity_id
_entity_poly.type
_entity_poly.pdbx_seq_one_letter_code
_entity_poly.pdbx_strand_id
1 'polypeptide(L)'
;QDKEVAAVMEVLEQFIGSQRNYITALKDRNYESLPDWPLEMSRFQAVLKRLFSALDQKMTQAVREQLEVLIALAVSQADEIAALGSRRHKELALSLPRLRRGKSALRGYGNLAGQRPAEFLSSSG
;
A
#
# COMPACT_ATOMS: atom_id res chain seq x y z
N GLN A 1 15.12 26.09 -20.84
CA GLN A 1 13.78 25.59 -21.20
C GLN A 1 13.81 24.09 -21.41
N ASP A 2 14.55 23.53 -22.37
CA ASP A 2 14.62 22.06 -22.54
C ASP A 2 15.15 21.30 -21.30
N LYS A 3 16.05 21.91 -20.52
CA LYS A 3 16.59 21.31 -19.29
C LYS A 3 15.56 21.14 -18.17
N GLU A 4 14.59 22.03 -18.05
CA GLU A 4 13.57 21.95 -16.99
C GLU A 4 12.53 20.89 -17.34
N VAL A 5 12.09 20.84 -18.60
CA VAL A 5 11.22 19.80 -19.12
C VAL A 5 11.86 18.42 -18.95
N ALA A 6 13.13 18.27 -19.34
CA ALA A 6 13.86 17.02 -19.17
C ALA A 6 13.97 16.61 -17.69
N ALA A 7 14.29 17.54 -16.79
CA ALA A 7 14.33 17.26 -15.35
C ALA A 7 12.96 16.83 -14.80
N VAL A 8 11.87 17.42 -15.30
CA VAL A 8 10.52 17.06 -14.89
C VAL A 8 10.14 15.66 -15.41
N MET A 9 10.48 15.34 -16.66
CA MET A 9 10.28 14.00 -17.23
C MET A 9 11.08 12.94 -16.47
N GLU A 10 12.35 13.20 -16.17
CA GLU A 10 13.21 12.28 -15.43
C GLU A 10 12.61 11.94 -14.05
N VAL A 11 12.11 12.96 -13.32
CA VAL A 11 11.50 12.71 -12.02
C VAL A 11 10.17 11.96 -12.14
N LEU A 12 9.39 12.20 -13.20
CA LEU A 12 8.16 11.46 -13.48
C LEU A 12 8.44 9.99 -13.79
N GLU A 13 9.48 9.70 -14.58
CA GLU A 13 9.92 8.34 -14.88
C GLU A 13 10.43 7.61 -13.62
N GLN A 14 11.21 8.28 -12.78
CA GLN A 14 11.65 7.74 -11.49
C GLN A 14 10.46 7.40 -10.59
N PHE A 15 9.45 8.26 -10.55
CA PHE A 15 8.22 8.00 -9.80
C PHE A 15 7.49 6.76 -10.31
N ILE A 16 7.27 6.65 -11.62
CA ILE A 16 6.66 5.46 -12.25
C ILE A 16 7.47 4.19 -11.92
N GLY A 17 8.80 4.27 -11.90
CA GLY A 17 9.67 3.18 -11.45
C GLY A 17 9.40 2.79 -9.98
N SER A 18 9.28 3.77 -9.10
CA SER A 18 8.94 3.58 -7.68
C SER A 18 7.58 2.91 -7.50
N GLN A 19 6.55 3.37 -8.23
CA GLN A 19 5.21 2.77 -8.23
C GLN A 19 5.25 1.30 -8.71
N ARG A 20 5.97 1.00 -9.79
CA ARG A 20 6.15 -0.36 -10.27
C ARG A 20 6.80 -1.26 -9.23
N ASN A 21 7.87 -0.80 -8.56
CA ASN A 21 8.53 -1.55 -7.50
C ASN A 21 7.57 -1.81 -6.32
N TYR A 22 6.75 -0.81 -5.96
CA TYR A 22 5.72 -0.94 -4.94
C TYR A 22 4.66 -1.99 -5.32
N ILE A 23 4.17 -1.97 -6.56
CA ILE A 23 3.23 -2.98 -7.08
C ILE A 23 3.82 -4.38 -7.00
N THR A 24 5.08 -4.55 -7.42
CA THR A 24 5.79 -5.83 -7.33
C THR A 24 5.88 -6.32 -5.89
N ALA A 25 6.34 -5.47 -4.97
CA ALA A 25 6.42 -5.79 -3.55
C ALA A 25 5.06 -6.16 -2.94
N LEU A 26 3.97 -5.48 -3.34
CA LEU A 26 2.61 -5.83 -2.92
C LEU A 26 2.17 -7.21 -3.43
N LYS A 27 2.46 -7.53 -4.70
CA LYS A 27 2.12 -8.83 -5.31
C LYS A 27 2.91 -9.96 -4.67
N ASP A 28 4.19 -9.75 -4.43
CA ASP A 28 5.11 -10.72 -3.82
C ASP A 28 4.93 -10.84 -2.30
N ARG A 29 4.07 -10.00 -1.71
CA ARG A 29 3.83 -9.92 -0.25
C ARG A 29 5.09 -9.56 0.54
N ASN A 30 6.07 -8.94 -0.12
CA ASN A 30 7.29 -8.44 0.50
C ASN A 30 7.04 -7.04 1.06
N TYR A 31 6.35 -6.97 2.20
CA TYR A 31 5.91 -5.70 2.77
C TYR A 31 7.04 -4.91 3.45
N GLU A 32 8.16 -5.58 3.78
CA GLU A 32 9.33 -4.93 4.38
C GLU A 32 10.10 -4.05 3.38
N SER A 33 9.97 -4.33 2.08
CA SER A 33 10.60 -3.56 1.01
C SER A 33 9.71 -2.46 0.44
N LEU A 34 8.54 -2.19 1.05
CA LEU A 34 7.65 -1.14 0.55
C LEU A 34 8.24 0.24 0.87
N PRO A 35 8.42 1.13 -0.13
CA PRO A 35 8.80 2.50 0.14
C PRO A 35 7.72 3.25 0.94
N ASP A 36 8.13 4.33 1.62
CA ASP A 36 7.24 5.23 2.35
C ASP A 36 6.31 5.97 1.38
N TRP A 37 5.14 5.38 1.14
CA TRP A 37 4.20 5.84 0.13
C TRP A 37 3.69 7.28 0.34
N PRO A 38 3.37 7.73 1.57
CA PRO A 38 3.10 9.15 1.85
C PRO A 38 4.21 10.12 1.40
N LEU A 39 5.48 9.76 1.63
CA LEU A 39 6.61 10.56 1.20
C LEU A 39 6.73 10.61 -0.32
N GLU A 40 6.61 9.45 -0.98
CA GLU A 40 6.65 9.33 -2.45
C GLU A 40 5.52 10.11 -3.12
N MET A 41 4.30 10.05 -2.57
CA MET A 41 3.15 10.81 -3.06
C MET A 41 3.34 12.32 -2.89
N SER A 42 3.94 12.76 -1.79
CA SER A 42 4.25 14.17 -1.55
C SER A 42 5.28 14.71 -2.56
N ARG A 43 6.31 13.91 -2.88
CA ARG A 43 7.28 14.23 -3.94
C ARG A 43 6.61 14.34 -5.30
N PHE A 44 5.74 13.37 -5.64
CA PHE A 44 5.00 13.39 -6.90
C PHE A 44 4.09 14.61 -7.04
N GLN A 45 3.36 15.01 -5.99
CA GLN A 45 2.54 16.22 -6.03
C GLN A 45 3.37 17.48 -6.25
N ALA A 46 4.57 17.57 -5.66
CA ALA A 46 5.49 18.68 -5.90
C ALA A 46 5.96 18.73 -7.36
N VAL A 47 6.17 17.57 -7.97
CA VAL A 47 6.56 17.42 -9.38
C VAL A 47 5.43 17.83 -10.31
N LEU A 48 4.20 17.37 -10.06
CA LEU A 48 3.03 17.80 -10.83
C LEU A 48 2.84 19.32 -10.77
N LYS A 49 2.99 19.95 -9.59
CA LYS A 49 2.92 21.41 -9.47
C LYS A 49 3.98 22.12 -10.32
N ARG A 50 5.24 21.63 -10.30
CA ARG A 50 6.31 22.16 -11.17
C ARG A 50 6.02 21.96 -12.65
N LEU A 51 5.45 20.80 -13.00
CA LEU A 51 5.08 20.44 -14.36
C LEU A 51 3.98 21.37 -14.89
N PHE A 52 2.93 21.63 -14.11
CA PHE A 52 1.90 22.62 -14.45
C PHE A 52 2.45 24.04 -14.57
N SER A 53 3.41 24.44 -13.72
CA SER A 53 4.08 25.73 -13.86
C SER A 53 4.99 25.81 -15.10
N ALA A 54 5.57 24.69 -15.55
CA ALA A 54 6.41 24.61 -16.74
C ALA A 54 5.57 24.51 -18.04
N LEU A 55 4.41 23.86 -17.98
CA LEU A 55 3.49 23.68 -19.12
C LEU A 55 2.93 25.00 -19.67
N ASP A 56 2.87 26.04 -18.84
CA ASP A 56 2.41 27.38 -19.23
C ASP A 56 3.41 28.09 -20.17
N GLN A 57 4.63 27.54 -20.33
CA GLN A 57 5.65 28.04 -21.24
C GLN A 57 5.80 27.14 -22.47
N LYS A 58 5.31 27.62 -23.64
CA LYS A 58 5.62 27.17 -25.02
C LYS A 58 6.28 25.78 -25.16
N MET A 59 5.59 24.73 -24.72
CA MET A 59 6.07 23.35 -24.84
C MET A 59 5.79 22.82 -26.24
N THR A 60 6.71 22.03 -26.81
CA THR A 60 6.50 21.40 -28.12
C THR A 60 5.44 20.30 -28.02
N GLN A 61 4.73 20.06 -29.12
CA GLN A 61 3.67 19.05 -29.15
C GLN A 61 4.19 17.64 -28.81
N ALA A 62 5.39 17.28 -29.29
CA ALA A 62 6.00 15.98 -28.99
C ALA A 62 6.25 15.77 -27.48
N VAL A 63 6.69 16.81 -26.76
CA VAL A 63 6.87 16.73 -25.30
C VAL A 63 5.53 16.61 -24.59
N ARG A 64 4.48 17.27 -25.10
CA ARG A 64 3.14 17.16 -24.52
C ARG A 64 2.61 15.74 -24.61
N GLU A 65 2.72 15.12 -25.78
CA GLU A 65 2.29 13.75 -25.99
C GLU A 65 3.06 12.77 -25.10
N GLN A 66 4.37 12.95 -24.94
CA GLN A 66 5.17 12.13 -24.01
C GLN A 66 4.72 12.30 -22.55
N LEU A 67 4.48 13.53 -22.11
CA LEU A 67 4.00 13.81 -20.76
C LEU A 67 2.61 13.22 -20.51
N GLU A 68 1.70 13.31 -21.47
CA GLU A 68 0.37 12.70 -21.37
C GLU A 68 0.46 11.17 -21.19
N VAL A 69 1.34 10.51 -21.95
CA VAL A 69 1.59 9.06 -21.83
C VAL A 69 2.14 8.72 -20.45
N LEU A 70 3.14 9.46 -19.96
CA LEU A 70 3.74 9.20 -18.65
C LEU A 70 2.74 9.46 -17.50
N ILE A 71 1.94 10.52 -17.60
CA ILE A 71 0.89 10.81 -16.61
C ILE A 71 -0.17 9.70 -16.61
N ALA A 72 -0.64 9.26 -17.78
CA ALA A 72 -1.61 8.18 -17.88
C ALA A 72 -1.07 6.88 -17.26
N LEU A 73 0.21 6.56 -17.49
CA LEU A 73 0.87 5.41 -16.89
C LEU A 73 0.95 5.53 -15.36
N ALA A 74 1.33 6.71 -14.84
CA ALA A 74 1.42 6.95 -13.40
C ALA A 74 0.05 6.84 -12.69
N VAL A 75 -1.01 7.34 -13.34
CA VAL A 75 -2.39 7.21 -12.85
C VAL A 75 -2.83 5.75 -12.84
N SER A 76 -2.62 5.03 -13.94
CA SER A 76 -2.98 3.61 -14.03
C SER A 76 -2.28 2.76 -12.97
N GLN A 77 -0.99 3.02 -12.69
CA GLN A 77 -0.25 2.35 -11.63
C GLN A 77 -0.76 2.73 -10.24
N ALA A 78 -1.15 4.00 -10.01
CA ALA A 78 -1.77 4.41 -8.75
C ALA A 78 -3.09 3.68 -8.49
N ASP A 79 -3.92 3.50 -9.52
CA ASP A 79 -5.17 2.74 -9.42
C ASP A 79 -4.92 1.27 -9.09
N GLU A 80 -3.91 0.65 -9.71
CA GLU A 80 -3.51 -0.73 -9.39
C GLU A 80 -3.06 -0.86 -7.92
N ILE A 81 -2.26 0.10 -7.44
CA ILE A 81 -1.82 0.16 -6.04
C ILE A 81 -3.01 0.26 -5.09
N ALA A 82 -3.98 1.13 -5.40
CA ALA A 82 -5.20 1.28 -4.60
C ALA A 82 -6.02 -0.03 -4.57
N ALA A 83 -6.15 -0.71 -5.72
CA ALA A 83 -6.86 -1.99 -5.82
C ALA A 83 -6.17 -3.10 -5.01
N LEU A 84 -4.85 -3.23 -5.13
CA LEU A 84 -4.05 -4.21 -4.37
C LEU A 84 -4.09 -3.91 -2.86
N GLY A 85 -3.96 -2.65 -2.47
CA GLY A 85 -4.07 -2.21 -1.08
C GLY A 85 -5.45 -2.52 -0.49
N SER A 86 -6.53 -2.24 -1.22
CA SER A 86 -7.91 -2.55 -0.80
C SER A 86 -8.14 -4.04 -0.64
N ARG A 87 -7.65 -4.86 -1.58
CA ARG A 87 -7.70 -6.33 -1.47
C ARG A 87 -6.97 -6.81 -0.22
N ARG A 88 -5.79 -6.27 0.07
CA ARG A 88 -5.02 -6.62 1.26
C ARG A 88 -5.72 -6.21 2.56
N HIS A 89 -6.31 -5.02 2.59
CA HIS A 89 -7.09 -4.57 3.75
C HIS A 89 -8.26 -5.53 4.04
N LYS A 90 -8.96 -6.00 3.00
CA LYS A 90 -10.02 -7.02 3.13
C LYS A 90 -9.48 -8.35 3.67
N GLU A 91 -8.34 -8.83 3.17
CA GLU A 91 -7.70 -10.05 3.68
C GLU A 91 -7.33 -9.94 5.17
N LEU A 92 -6.74 -8.81 5.58
CA LEU A 92 -6.39 -8.53 6.98
C LEU A 92 -7.64 -8.39 7.86
N ALA A 93 -8.67 -7.70 7.40
CA ALA A 93 -9.94 -7.56 8.10
C ALA A 93 -10.65 -8.91 8.31
N LEU A 94 -10.47 -9.88 7.40
CA LEU A 94 -11.00 -11.24 7.55
C LEU A 94 -10.16 -12.13 8.47
N SER A 95 -8.85 -11.90 8.55
CA SER A 95 -7.91 -12.71 9.34
C SER A 95 -7.72 -12.22 10.78
N LEU A 96 -7.86 -10.91 11.04
CA LEU A 96 -7.81 -10.33 12.40
C LEU A 96 -8.88 -10.92 13.35
N PRO A 97 -10.16 -11.08 12.95
CA PRO A 97 -11.18 -11.73 13.79
C PRO A 97 -10.90 -13.21 14.03
N ARG A 98 -10.22 -13.90 13.10
CA ARG A 98 -9.83 -15.32 13.25
C ARG A 98 -8.72 -15.47 14.27
N LEU A 99 -7.72 -14.58 14.26
CA LEU A 99 -6.66 -14.53 15.28
C LEU A 99 -7.20 -14.17 16.67
N ARG A 100 -8.15 -13.22 16.76
CA ARG A 100 -8.82 -12.87 18.02
C ARG A 100 -9.64 -14.03 18.60
N ARG A 101 -10.38 -14.75 17.74
CA ARG A 101 -11.13 -15.96 18.14
C ARG A 101 -10.21 -17.12 18.52
N GLY A 102 -9.10 -17.32 17.81
CA GLY A 102 -8.08 -18.32 18.16
C GLY A 102 -7.44 -18.05 19.53
N LYS A 103 -7.08 -16.79 19.82
CA LYS A 103 -6.60 -16.40 21.16
C LYS A 103 -7.65 -16.57 22.26
N SER A 104 -8.92 -16.26 21.96
CA SER A 104 -10.02 -16.46 22.93
C SER A 104 -10.31 -17.94 23.19
N ALA A 105 -10.24 -18.78 22.14
CA ALA A 105 -10.39 -20.22 22.26
C ALA A 105 -9.25 -20.82 23.09
N LEU A 106 -7.99 -20.45 22.82
CA LEU A 106 -6.82 -20.88 23.60
C LEU A 106 -6.92 -20.46 25.07
N ARG A 107 -7.44 -19.27 25.37
CA ARG A 107 -7.69 -18.81 26.75
C ARG A 107 -8.82 -19.59 27.43
N GLY A 108 -9.87 -19.97 26.68
CA GLY A 108 -10.94 -20.85 27.15
C GLY A 108 -10.46 -22.25 27.49
N TYR A 109 -9.62 -22.85 26.63
CA TYR A 109 -9.00 -24.14 26.89
C TYR A 109 -8.01 -24.09 28.07
N GLY A 110 -7.24 -23.01 28.23
CA GLY A 110 -6.37 -22.81 29.40
C GLY A 110 -7.14 -22.73 30.72
N ASN A 111 -8.33 -22.12 30.73
CA ASN A 111 -9.20 -22.08 31.92
C ASN A 111 -9.91 -23.41 32.22
N LEU A 112 -10.23 -24.21 31.20
CA LEU A 112 -10.85 -25.53 31.38
C LEU A 112 -9.82 -26.61 31.76
N ALA A 113 -8.58 -26.52 31.27
CA ALA A 113 -7.50 -27.43 31.63
C ALA A 113 -6.93 -27.19 33.04
N GLY A 114 -7.19 -26.01 33.63
CA GLY A 114 -6.80 -25.64 35.00
C GLY A 114 -7.83 -25.99 36.07
N GLN A 115 -9.07 -26.31 35.70
CA GLN A 115 -10.10 -26.75 36.65
C GLN A 115 -10.03 -28.27 36.80
N ARG A 116 -9.19 -28.75 37.72
CA ARG A 116 -9.44 -30.07 38.32
C ARG A 116 -10.81 -29.98 39.02
N PRO A 117 -11.75 -30.90 38.78
CA PRO A 117 -12.96 -30.99 39.59
C PRO A 117 -12.55 -31.50 40.97
N ALA A 118 -12.14 -30.59 41.85
CA ALA A 118 -12.29 -30.80 43.27
C ALA A 118 -13.79 -30.69 43.56
N GLU A 119 -14.31 -31.62 44.36
CA GLU A 119 -15.69 -31.66 44.87
C GLU A 119 -16.73 -32.30 43.96
N PHE A 120 -16.71 -33.63 43.90
CA PHE A 120 -17.89 -34.44 44.21
C PHE A 120 -17.45 -35.73 44.94
N LEU A 121 -16.82 -35.54 46.11
CA LEU A 121 -16.62 -36.59 47.13
C LEU A 121 -17.13 -36.05 48.47
N SER A 122 -18.45 -36.14 48.68
CA SER A 122 -19.19 -36.11 49.96
C SER A 122 -20.64 -35.73 49.60
N SER A 123 -21.68 -36.49 49.88
CA SER A 123 -21.96 -37.17 51.14
C SER A 123 -22.92 -38.34 50.87
N SER A 124 -22.61 -39.49 51.45
CA SER A 124 -23.64 -40.43 51.91
C SER A 124 -24.47 -39.74 52.98
N GLY A 125 -25.79 -39.94 52.94
CA GLY A 125 -26.75 -39.43 53.91
C GLY A 125 -28.15 -39.78 53.45
#